data_AF-A0A835SNF5-F1
#
_entry.id   AF-A0A835SNF5-F1
#
_cell.length_a   1.000
_cell.length_b   1.000
_cell.length_c   1.000
_cell.angle_alpha   90.00
_cell.angle_beta   90.00
_cell.angle_gamma   90.00
#
_symmetry.space_group_name_H-M   'P 1'
#
loop_
_entity.id
_entity.type
_entity.pdbx_description
1 polymer ?
#
loop_
_entity_poly.entity_id
_entity_poly.type
_entity_poly.pdbx_seq_one_letter_code
_entity_poly.pdbx_strand_id
1 'polypeptide(L)'
;MGVVLVPIGGVCLYYGMKPYEVGTRYDQTCLPNMTNTQRESYILTNAANDNSLSCTVTLRVEEDMAAPVYVYYELRGYYQNHRRYVKSRSDMQLANEPKNQATSLCDPQEYLNGNSSELINPCGLVAWSFFNDTYAMTVQNNGTGASVLLAISDEGIAFESDIKYRFANYTPEFFNPTISTNRGGFNLSSTSGGATPQENQRFMNWMRLSALPTFRKLWGIINQDLKSGDSVTITVYNRYNTYKFDGQKSIVLGTTTWLGGYNPFLGIAFLVTGGLSFVMAVVYMALRMAKPRKFGDPSALSFNKPAGSG
;
A
#
# COMPACT_ATOMS: atom_id res chain seq x y z
N MET A 1 12.63 -30.49 10.37
CA MET A 1 11.89 -29.21 10.47
C MET A 1 12.68 -28.16 11.25
N GLY A 2 12.87 -28.30 12.57
CA GLY A 2 13.57 -27.28 13.38
C GLY A 2 14.95 -26.85 12.84
N VAL A 3 15.80 -27.82 12.48
CA VAL A 3 17.14 -27.56 11.91
C VAL A 3 17.13 -26.70 10.63
N VAL A 4 16.03 -26.72 9.87
CA VAL A 4 15.90 -25.96 8.61
C VAL A 4 15.17 -24.63 8.84
N LEU A 5 14.06 -24.66 9.59
CA LEU A 5 13.23 -23.46 9.79
C LEU A 5 13.90 -22.42 10.69
N VAL A 6 14.73 -22.83 11.65
CA VAL A 6 15.40 -21.88 12.55
C VAL A 6 16.45 -21.02 11.82
N PRO A 7 17.39 -21.58 11.02
CA PRO A 7 18.30 -20.77 10.21
C PRO A 7 17.57 -19.86 9.22
N ILE A 8 16.56 -20.38 8.51
CA ILE A 8 15.75 -19.58 7.58
C ILE A 8 15.06 -18.44 8.33
N GLY A 9 14.45 -18.73 9.48
CA GLY A 9 13.81 -17.74 10.33
C GLY A 9 14.77 -16.65 10.81
N GLY A 10 16.00 -17.02 11.18
CA GLY A 10 17.05 -16.06 11.55
C GLY A 10 17.44 -15.14 10.40
N VAL A 11 17.66 -15.67 9.20
CA VAL A 11 17.96 -14.88 8.00
C VAL A 11 16.78 -13.97 7.63
N CYS A 12 15.56 -14.50 7.62
CA CYS A 12 14.36 -13.72 7.33
C CYS A 12 14.12 -12.62 8.36
N LEU A 13 14.37 -12.87 9.65
CA LEU A 13 14.23 -11.86 10.70
C LEU A 13 15.27 -10.75 10.52
N TYR A 14 16.53 -11.11 10.27
CA TYR A 14 17.60 -10.14 10.04
C TYR A 14 17.29 -9.21 8.85
N TYR A 15 16.95 -9.77 7.69
CA TYR A 15 16.63 -8.97 6.51
C TYR A 15 15.25 -8.31 6.57
N GLY A 16 14.32 -8.82 7.37
CA GLY A 16 13.00 -8.22 7.59
C GLY A 16 13.02 -7.03 8.55
N MET A 17 14.01 -6.94 9.44
CA MET A 17 14.19 -5.81 10.37
C MET A 17 15.14 -4.73 9.85
N LYS A 18 15.95 -5.03 8.83
CA LYS A 18 16.93 -4.10 8.25
C LYS A 18 16.32 -2.87 7.53
N PRO A 19 15.17 -2.95 6.84
CA PRO A 19 14.56 -1.77 6.23
C PRO A 19 14.20 -0.72 7.28
N TYR A 20 14.60 0.53 7.03
CA TYR A 20 14.20 1.68 7.83
C TYR A 20 13.07 2.44 7.14
N GLU A 21 12.08 2.85 7.93
CA GLU A 21 10.89 3.58 7.47
C GLU A 21 10.60 4.74 8.43
N VAL A 22 10.28 5.91 7.87
CA VAL A 22 9.83 7.08 8.62
C VAL A 22 8.62 7.68 7.95
N GLY A 23 7.62 8.10 8.72
CA GLY A 23 6.42 8.69 8.14
C GLY A 23 5.65 9.54 9.13
N THR A 24 4.78 10.40 8.59
CA THR A 24 3.95 11.29 9.39
C THR A 24 2.55 11.39 8.81
N ARG A 25 1.58 11.50 9.71
CA ARG A 25 0.20 11.77 9.38
C ARG A 25 0.03 13.26 9.08
N TYR A 26 -0.53 13.61 7.93
CA TYR A 26 -0.63 15.01 7.50
C TYR A 26 -2.08 15.52 7.42
N ASP A 27 -3.10 14.66 7.33
CA ASP A 27 -4.48 15.12 7.13
C ASP A 27 -4.99 16.06 8.24
N GLN A 28 -4.63 15.84 9.50
CA GLN A 28 -4.99 16.74 10.61
C GLN A 28 -3.97 17.87 10.81
N THR A 29 -2.70 17.62 10.51
CA THR A 29 -1.60 18.58 10.64
C THR A 29 -1.75 19.75 9.68
N CYS A 30 -2.24 19.49 8.47
CA CYS A 30 -2.49 20.51 7.45
C CYS A 30 -3.69 21.40 7.77
N LEU A 31 -4.65 20.91 8.56
CA LEU A 31 -5.86 21.64 8.96
C LEU A 31 -6.09 21.47 10.48
N PRO A 32 -5.23 22.08 11.31
CA PRO A 32 -5.30 21.94 12.76
C PRO A 32 -6.53 22.65 13.33
N ASN A 33 -6.98 22.22 14.51
CA ASN A 33 -8.09 22.84 15.25
C ASN A 33 -9.45 22.88 14.54
N MET A 34 -9.65 22.06 13.51
CA MET A 34 -10.92 21.91 12.79
C MET A 34 -11.54 20.53 13.05
N THR A 35 -12.86 20.47 13.09
CA THR A 35 -13.61 19.19 13.02
C THR A 35 -13.56 18.60 11.61
N ASN A 36 -13.82 17.30 11.44
CA ASN A 36 -13.80 16.66 10.11
C ASN A 36 -14.78 17.32 9.12
N THR A 37 -15.96 17.75 9.57
CA THR A 37 -16.93 18.47 8.72
C THR A 37 -16.42 19.83 8.27
N GLN A 38 -15.70 20.55 9.13
CA GLN A 38 -15.06 21.82 8.76
C GLN A 38 -13.91 21.61 7.79
N ARG A 39 -13.09 20.55 8.00
CA ARG A 39 -12.01 20.19 7.08
C ARG A 39 -12.53 19.82 5.70
N GLU A 40 -13.58 18.99 5.64
CA GLU A 40 -14.27 18.64 4.39
C GLU A 40 -14.80 19.90 3.67
N SER A 41 -15.46 20.79 4.41
CA SER A 41 -15.98 22.03 3.84
C SER A 41 -14.84 22.92 3.32
N TYR A 42 -13.75 23.04 4.07
CA TYR A 42 -12.58 23.82 3.69
C TYR A 42 -11.96 23.32 2.39
N ILE A 43 -11.71 22.00 2.27
CA ILE A 43 -11.14 21.45 1.04
C ILE A 43 -12.12 21.64 -0.13
N LEU A 44 -13.44 21.50 0.06
CA LEU A 44 -14.39 21.66 -1.04
C LEU A 44 -14.48 23.12 -1.53
N THR A 45 -14.55 24.09 -0.62
CA THR A 45 -14.58 25.52 -0.98
C THR A 45 -13.31 25.98 -1.70
N ASN A 46 -12.16 25.42 -1.32
CA ASN A 46 -10.86 25.78 -1.87
C ASN A 46 -10.41 24.88 -3.02
N ALA A 47 -11.31 24.09 -3.61
CA ALA A 47 -10.91 23.05 -4.54
C ALA A 47 -10.25 23.56 -5.84
N ALA A 48 -10.47 24.82 -6.21
CA ALA A 48 -9.82 25.48 -7.35
C ALA A 48 -8.50 26.20 -7.00
N ASN A 49 -8.12 26.27 -5.71
CA ASN A 49 -6.92 26.99 -5.25
C ASN A 49 -5.97 26.05 -4.50
N ASP A 50 -5.11 25.35 -5.25
CA ASP A 50 -4.14 24.41 -4.69
C ASP A 50 -3.21 25.02 -3.64
N ASN A 51 -2.88 26.30 -3.74
CA ASN A 51 -2.01 26.96 -2.75
C ASN A 51 -2.65 27.00 -1.36
N SER A 52 -3.97 27.19 -1.29
CA SER A 52 -4.71 27.18 -0.01
C SER A 52 -4.87 25.78 0.61
N LEU A 53 -4.61 24.73 -0.17
CA LEU A 53 -4.61 23.33 0.24
C LEU A 53 -3.19 22.82 0.54
N SER A 54 -2.18 23.65 0.32
CA SER A 54 -0.78 23.31 0.55
C SER A 54 -0.44 23.42 2.04
N CYS A 55 0.33 22.47 2.53
CA CYS A 55 0.84 22.44 3.90
C CYS A 55 2.22 21.79 3.93
N THR A 56 3.02 22.13 4.92
CA THR A 56 4.36 21.56 5.09
C THR A 56 4.38 20.63 6.30
N VAL A 57 4.98 19.45 6.12
CA VAL A 57 5.29 18.52 7.20
C VAL A 57 6.77 18.16 7.12
N THR A 58 7.40 17.97 8.28
CA THR A 58 8.83 17.67 8.37
C THR A 58 9.03 16.27 8.91
N LEU A 59 9.88 15.49 8.25
CA LEU A 59 10.34 14.17 8.69
C LEU A 59 11.82 14.25 9.04
N ARG A 60 12.18 13.76 10.22
CA ARG A 60 13.58 13.61 10.61
C ARG A 60 14.03 12.19 10.30
N VAL A 61 15.12 12.06 9.56
CA VAL A 61 15.74 10.77 9.24
C VAL A 61 16.62 10.37 10.43
N GLU A 62 16.29 9.28 11.12
CA GLU A 62 17.06 8.82 12.29
C GLU A 62 18.15 7.81 11.90
N GLU A 63 17.95 7.07 10.81
CA GLU A 63 18.88 6.09 10.27
C GLU A 63 19.15 6.32 8.79
N ASP A 64 20.34 5.94 8.33
CA ASP A 64 20.75 6.09 6.93
C ASP A 64 19.83 5.29 5.99
N MET A 65 19.27 5.97 4.99
CA MET A 65 18.53 5.39 3.89
C MET A 65 19.38 5.39 2.62
N ALA A 66 19.84 4.21 2.21
CA ALA A 66 20.51 4.05 0.92
C ALA A 66 19.49 4.14 -0.23
N ALA A 67 19.87 4.79 -1.34
CA ALA A 67 19.07 4.82 -2.55
C ALA A 67 18.89 3.41 -3.15
N PRO A 68 17.73 3.10 -3.76
CA PRO A 68 16.55 3.96 -3.90
C PRO A 68 15.73 4.08 -2.61
N VAL A 69 15.26 5.30 -2.30
CA VAL A 69 14.31 5.56 -1.22
C VAL A 69 12.90 5.65 -1.80
N TYR A 70 11.98 4.84 -1.29
CA TYR A 70 10.62 4.74 -1.79
C TYR A 70 9.69 5.70 -1.03
N VAL A 71 8.89 6.45 -1.79
CA VAL A 71 7.86 7.34 -1.27
C VAL A 71 6.51 6.65 -1.35
N TYR A 72 5.89 6.40 -0.21
CA TYR A 72 4.55 5.84 -0.11
C TYR A 72 3.58 6.86 0.46
N TYR A 73 2.33 6.82 0.00
CA TYR A 73 1.21 7.29 0.81
C TYR A 73 0.56 6.10 1.51
N GLU A 74 0.12 6.31 2.74
CA GLU A 74 -0.65 5.36 3.54
C GLU A 74 -2.06 5.92 3.73
N LEU A 75 -3.06 5.11 3.40
CA LEU A 75 -4.46 5.38 3.71
C LEU A 75 -4.91 4.41 4.80
N ARG A 76 -5.54 4.94 5.86
CA ARG A 76 -6.22 4.15 6.90
C ARG A 76 -7.71 4.39 6.85
N GLY A 77 -8.48 3.34 7.12
CA GLY A 77 -9.94 3.41 7.11
C GLY A 77 -10.55 3.47 5.71
N TYR A 78 -9.80 3.07 4.66
CA TYR A 78 -10.28 3.07 3.27
C TYR A 78 -10.40 1.64 2.74
N TYR A 79 -11.62 1.22 2.35
CA TYR A 79 -11.93 -0.18 2.05
C TYR A 79 -11.95 -0.49 0.55
N GLN A 80 -10.78 -0.65 -0.06
CA GLN A 80 -10.68 -1.11 -1.47
C GLN A 80 -11.20 -2.54 -1.69
N ASN A 81 -11.27 -3.33 -0.63
CA ASN A 81 -11.70 -4.73 -0.65
C ASN A 81 -13.23 -4.92 -0.59
N HIS A 82 -14.02 -3.84 -0.54
CA HIS A 82 -15.47 -3.96 -0.54
C HIS A 82 -15.99 -4.55 -1.85
N ARG A 83 -16.85 -5.58 -1.80
CA ARG A 83 -17.32 -6.34 -2.98
C ARG A 83 -17.79 -5.49 -4.16
N ARG A 84 -18.59 -4.45 -3.89
CA ARG A 84 -19.09 -3.53 -4.94
C ARG A 84 -17.97 -2.66 -5.51
N TYR A 85 -17.05 -2.20 -4.66
CA TYR A 85 -15.92 -1.38 -5.09
C TYR A 85 -14.97 -2.19 -5.98
N VAL A 86 -14.62 -3.41 -5.57
CA VAL A 86 -13.74 -4.32 -6.33
C VAL A 86 -14.25 -4.59 -7.75
N LYS A 87 -15.57 -4.76 -7.89
CA LYS A 87 -16.20 -5.03 -9.18
C LYS A 87 -16.35 -3.79 -10.07
N SER A 88 -16.37 -2.59 -9.48
CA SER A 88 -16.71 -1.35 -10.16
C SER A 88 -15.54 -0.78 -10.96
N ARG A 89 -15.23 -1.45 -12.07
CA ARG A 89 -14.23 -1.10 -13.08
C ARG A 89 -14.46 -1.90 -14.37
N SER A 90 -13.97 -1.41 -15.51
CA SER A 90 -13.91 -2.19 -16.75
C SER A 90 -12.46 -2.43 -17.18
N ASP A 91 -12.02 -3.68 -17.08
CA ASP A 91 -10.68 -4.08 -17.52
C ASP A 91 -10.53 -3.97 -19.06
N MET A 92 -11.64 -4.08 -19.82
CA MET A 92 -11.65 -3.91 -21.28
C MET A 92 -11.46 -2.45 -21.69
N GLN A 93 -12.05 -1.51 -20.95
CA GLN A 93 -11.77 -0.07 -21.16
C GLN A 93 -10.32 0.28 -20.84
N LEU A 94 -9.76 -0.25 -19.74
CA LEU A 94 -8.35 0.00 -19.38
C LEU A 94 -7.37 -0.50 -20.45
N ALA A 95 -7.70 -1.60 -21.11
CA ALA A 95 -6.93 -2.17 -22.21
C ALA A 95 -7.25 -1.56 -23.60
N ASN A 96 -8.15 -0.56 -23.68
CA ASN A 96 -8.66 0.02 -24.94
C ASN A 96 -9.20 -1.01 -25.94
N GLU A 97 -9.92 -2.03 -25.44
CA GLU A 97 -10.48 -3.09 -26.26
C GLU A 97 -11.84 -2.67 -26.87
N PRO A 98 -11.97 -2.63 -28.20
CA PRO A 98 -13.15 -2.07 -28.88
C PRO A 98 -14.38 -2.99 -28.87
N LYS A 99 -14.22 -4.29 -28.55
CA LYS A 99 -15.23 -5.30 -28.85
C LYS A 99 -16.33 -5.49 -27.81
N ASN A 100 -16.23 -4.90 -26.62
CA ASN A 100 -17.29 -4.80 -25.61
C ASN A 100 -16.66 -4.04 -24.44
N GLN A 101 -16.99 -2.77 -24.24
CA GLN A 101 -16.42 -2.03 -23.09
C GLN A 101 -16.89 -2.59 -21.72
N ALA A 102 -17.75 -3.62 -21.69
CA ALA A 102 -18.16 -4.40 -20.51
C ALA A 102 -18.36 -3.54 -19.26
N THR A 103 -19.10 -2.44 -19.41
CA THR A 103 -19.23 -1.38 -18.41
C THR A 103 -20.33 -1.65 -17.38
N SER A 104 -21.12 -2.71 -17.54
CA SER A 104 -22.23 -3.06 -16.64
C SER A 104 -21.81 -3.31 -15.18
N LEU A 105 -20.52 -3.54 -14.93
CA LEU A 105 -20.00 -3.68 -13.57
C LEU A 105 -19.58 -2.34 -12.95
N CYS A 106 -19.45 -1.27 -13.73
CA CYS A 106 -18.98 0.06 -13.32
C CYS A 106 -19.99 0.87 -12.51
N ASP A 107 -21.20 0.36 -12.29
CA ASP A 107 -22.17 1.00 -11.41
C ASP A 107 -21.57 1.39 -10.04
N PRO A 108 -21.88 2.59 -9.51
CA PRO A 108 -22.74 3.63 -10.09
C PRO A 108 -22.01 4.63 -11.01
N GLN A 109 -20.70 4.48 -11.25
CA GLN A 109 -19.89 5.41 -12.07
C GLN A 109 -19.70 4.88 -13.48
N GLU A 110 -20.77 4.41 -14.11
CA GLU A 110 -20.79 4.00 -15.52
C GLU A 110 -20.97 5.21 -16.44
N TYR A 111 -21.94 6.07 -16.12
CA TYR A 111 -22.31 7.25 -16.91
C TYR A 111 -22.16 8.53 -16.10
N LEU A 112 -21.70 9.60 -16.75
CA LEU A 112 -21.60 10.91 -16.11
C LEU A 112 -23.01 11.41 -15.79
N ASN A 113 -23.28 11.70 -14.51
CA ASN A 113 -24.59 12.14 -14.02
C ASN A 113 -25.77 11.23 -14.43
N GLY A 114 -25.51 9.95 -14.75
CA GLY A 114 -26.53 9.02 -15.24
C GLY A 114 -26.98 9.23 -16.70
N ASN A 115 -26.30 10.08 -17.47
CA ASN A 115 -26.60 10.30 -18.87
C ASN A 115 -26.01 9.19 -19.76
N SER A 116 -26.86 8.36 -20.37
CA SER A 116 -26.42 7.23 -21.22
C SER A 116 -25.58 7.62 -22.43
N SER A 117 -25.57 8.90 -22.83
CA SER A 117 -24.69 9.40 -23.90
C SER A 117 -23.29 9.78 -23.43
N GLU A 118 -23.05 9.89 -22.13
CA GLU A 118 -21.77 10.30 -21.52
C GLU A 118 -21.16 9.13 -20.76
N LEU A 119 -20.78 8.08 -21.50
CA LEU A 119 -20.14 6.91 -20.94
C LEU A 119 -18.75 7.28 -20.39
N ILE A 120 -18.51 7.04 -19.10
CA ILE A 120 -17.24 7.34 -18.46
C ILE A 120 -16.19 6.35 -18.98
N ASN A 121 -15.00 6.86 -19.32
CA ASN A 121 -13.87 6.02 -19.71
C ASN A 121 -12.56 6.58 -19.11
N PRO A 122 -11.91 5.89 -18.16
CA PRO A 122 -12.28 4.61 -17.56
C PRO A 122 -13.42 4.73 -16.53
N CYS A 123 -14.43 3.87 -16.65
CA CYS A 123 -15.57 3.82 -15.73
C CYS A 123 -15.26 3.12 -14.39
N GLY A 124 -16.14 3.37 -13.41
CA GLY A 124 -16.21 2.64 -12.16
C GLY A 124 -15.58 3.34 -10.96
N LEU A 125 -16.04 2.95 -9.77
CA LEU A 125 -15.64 3.55 -8.49
C LEU A 125 -14.14 3.48 -8.24
N VAL A 126 -13.45 2.42 -8.72
CA VAL A 126 -12.01 2.28 -8.51
C VAL A 126 -11.28 3.43 -9.19
N ALA A 127 -11.50 3.64 -10.49
CA ALA A 127 -10.86 4.73 -11.22
C ALA A 127 -11.34 6.10 -10.70
N TRP A 128 -12.66 6.25 -10.48
CA TRP A 128 -13.27 7.50 -10.05
C TRP A 128 -12.77 8.02 -8.69
N SER A 129 -12.29 7.13 -7.83
CA SER A 129 -11.78 7.47 -6.50
C SER A 129 -10.26 7.53 -6.44
N PHE A 130 -9.57 7.65 -7.58
CA PHE A 130 -8.11 7.76 -7.64
C PHE A 130 -7.54 8.81 -6.69
N PHE A 131 -6.47 8.44 -6.00
CA PHE A 131 -5.79 9.31 -5.04
C PHE A 131 -5.00 10.43 -5.73
N ASN A 132 -5.30 11.69 -5.39
CA ASN A 132 -4.83 12.87 -6.13
C ASN A 132 -4.06 13.91 -5.28
N ASP A 133 -3.61 13.54 -4.07
CA ASP A 133 -2.64 14.39 -3.35
C ASP A 133 -1.28 14.33 -4.05
N THR A 134 -0.56 15.45 -4.03
CA THR A 134 0.79 15.54 -4.59
C THR A 134 1.77 16.02 -3.54
N TYR A 135 3.03 15.65 -3.71
CA TYR A 135 4.11 15.95 -2.77
C TYR A 135 5.27 16.61 -3.50
N ALA A 136 5.85 17.63 -2.90
CA ALA A 136 7.16 18.16 -3.25
C ALA A 136 8.06 18.07 -2.02
N MET A 137 9.32 17.67 -2.18
CA MET A 137 10.21 17.41 -1.05
C MET A 137 11.52 18.15 -1.18
N THR A 138 11.97 18.74 -0.08
CA THR A 138 13.32 19.27 0.06
C THR A 138 14.00 18.60 1.23
N VAL A 139 15.30 18.33 1.10
CA VAL A 139 16.13 17.81 2.19
C VAL A 139 17.04 18.93 2.68
N GLN A 140 17.09 19.09 4.00
CA GLN A 140 18.09 19.89 4.67
C GLN A 140 19.14 18.95 5.25
N ASN A 141 20.33 18.97 4.65
CA ASN A 141 21.43 18.12 5.09
C ASN A 141 22.00 18.65 6.40
N ASN A 142 22.16 17.76 7.39
CA ASN A 142 22.67 18.12 8.72
C ASN A 142 24.06 18.80 8.68
N GLY A 143 24.88 18.49 7.67
CA GLY A 143 26.25 18.99 7.54
C GLY A 143 26.43 20.34 6.81
N THR A 144 25.49 20.77 5.97
CA THR A 144 25.66 21.99 5.13
C THR A 144 24.58 23.04 5.36
N GLY A 145 23.46 22.68 5.99
CA GLY A 145 22.31 23.57 6.21
C GLY A 145 21.56 23.97 4.93
N ALA A 146 22.07 23.60 3.75
CA ALA A 146 21.48 23.90 2.46
C ALA A 146 20.24 23.03 2.23
N SER A 147 19.14 23.66 1.82
CA SER A 147 17.91 22.97 1.40
C SER A 147 18.03 22.58 -0.08
N VAL A 148 18.04 21.28 -0.37
CA VAL A 148 18.15 20.73 -1.72
C VAL A 148 16.82 20.11 -2.12
N LEU A 149 16.36 20.36 -3.35
CA LEU A 149 15.16 19.72 -3.89
C LEU A 149 15.43 18.23 -4.15
N LEU A 150 14.59 17.35 -3.60
CA LEU A 150 14.64 15.92 -3.88
C LEU A 150 13.86 15.65 -5.18
N ALA A 151 14.56 15.18 -6.21
CA ALA A 151 13.93 14.72 -7.44
C ALA A 151 13.23 13.38 -7.19
N ILE A 152 11.91 13.35 -7.38
CA ILE A 152 11.09 12.14 -7.18
C ILE A 152 10.66 11.63 -8.54
N SER A 153 11.10 10.43 -8.89
CA SER A 153 10.67 9.72 -10.10
C SER A 153 9.27 9.13 -9.89
N ASP A 154 8.38 9.35 -10.85
CA ASP A 154 7.10 8.65 -10.99
C ASP A 154 7.17 7.49 -12.00
N GLU A 155 8.33 7.26 -12.60
CA GLU A 155 8.64 6.09 -13.42
C GLU A 155 9.21 4.94 -12.57
N GLY A 156 9.02 3.71 -13.05
CA GLY A 156 9.54 2.48 -12.41
C GLY A 156 8.78 2.06 -11.16
N ILE A 157 7.56 2.57 -10.96
CA ILE A 157 6.74 2.32 -9.77
C ILE A 157 5.61 1.33 -10.01
N ALA A 158 5.23 1.07 -11.26
CA ALA A 158 4.24 0.06 -11.63
C ALA A 158 4.90 -1.23 -12.13
N PHE A 159 4.17 -2.34 -12.06
CA PHE A 159 4.65 -3.61 -12.60
C PHE A 159 4.76 -3.53 -14.14
N GLU A 160 5.86 -4.01 -14.69
CA GLU A 160 6.07 -4.05 -16.16
C GLU A 160 4.93 -4.78 -16.90
N SER A 161 4.38 -5.84 -16.29
CA SER A 161 3.25 -6.57 -16.85
C SER A 161 1.96 -5.75 -16.89
N ASP A 162 1.74 -4.87 -15.90
CA ASP A 162 0.60 -3.95 -15.87
C ASP A 162 0.76 -2.92 -17.01
N ILE A 163 1.96 -2.32 -17.16
CA ILE A 163 2.29 -1.35 -18.22
C ILE A 163 2.11 -1.95 -19.62
N LYS A 164 2.56 -3.18 -19.83
CA LYS A 164 2.61 -3.81 -21.16
C LYS A 164 1.30 -4.45 -21.60
N TYR A 165 0.52 -4.99 -20.67
CA TYR A 165 -0.61 -5.88 -21.03
C TYR A 165 -1.97 -5.46 -20.47
N ARG A 166 -2.03 -4.50 -19.53
CA ARG A 166 -3.30 -4.16 -18.85
C ARG A 166 -3.79 -2.74 -19.08
N PHE A 167 -2.88 -1.81 -19.32
CA PHE A 167 -3.22 -0.40 -19.53
C PHE A 167 -2.76 0.04 -20.92
N ALA A 168 -3.69 0.62 -21.67
CA ALA A 168 -3.45 1.12 -23.02
C ALA A 168 -3.41 2.65 -23.05
N ASN A 169 -2.75 3.18 -24.07
CA ASN A 169 -2.68 4.61 -24.33
C ASN A 169 -3.98 5.05 -25.04
N TYR A 170 -4.83 5.80 -24.35
CA TYR A 170 -6.00 6.48 -24.89
C TYR A 170 -6.34 7.70 -24.03
N THR A 171 -6.98 8.70 -24.64
CA THR A 171 -7.52 9.86 -23.95
C THR A 171 -8.77 9.48 -23.16
N PRO A 172 -8.78 9.64 -21.83
CA PRO A 172 -9.98 9.43 -21.02
C PRO A 172 -11.13 10.36 -21.45
N GLU A 173 -12.35 9.83 -21.41
CA GLU A 173 -13.57 10.54 -21.79
C GLU A 173 -14.51 10.63 -20.59
N PHE A 174 -15.08 11.82 -20.36
CA PHE A 174 -16.00 12.10 -19.24
C PHE A 174 -15.46 11.67 -17.85
N PHE A 175 -14.15 11.50 -17.71
CA PHE A 175 -13.51 11.08 -16.47
C PHE A 175 -13.30 12.27 -15.55
N ASN A 176 -14.16 12.38 -14.53
CA ASN A 176 -14.11 13.42 -13.51
C ASN A 176 -13.96 14.86 -14.08
N PRO A 177 -14.83 15.29 -15.03
CA PRO A 177 -14.70 16.57 -15.72
C PRO A 177 -14.92 17.77 -14.80
N THR A 178 -15.57 17.55 -13.66
CA THR A 178 -15.74 18.53 -12.59
C THR A 178 -15.17 17.95 -11.30
N ILE A 179 -14.84 18.81 -10.34
CA ILE A 179 -14.31 18.37 -9.05
C ILE A 179 -15.36 17.52 -8.35
N SER A 180 -15.10 16.22 -8.19
CA SER A 180 -16.01 15.33 -7.48
C SER A 180 -16.20 15.75 -6.01
N THR A 181 -17.38 15.48 -5.46
CA THR A 181 -17.70 15.74 -4.04
C THR A 181 -16.81 14.97 -3.07
N ASN A 182 -16.30 13.80 -3.50
CA ASN A 182 -15.35 13.02 -2.70
C ASN A 182 -13.89 13.46 -2.94
N ARG A 183 -13.67 14.45 -3.81
CA ARG A 183 -12.35 14.93 -4.28
C ARG A 183 -11.39 13.80 -4.67
N GLY A 184 -11.92 12.64 -5.04
CA GLY A 184 -11.20 11.53 -5.65
C GLY A 184 -11.27 11.66 -7.16
N GLY A 185 -10.39 10.93 -7.84
CA GLY A 185 -10.23 11.07 -9.28
C GLY A 185 -9.40 12.30 -9.63
N PHE A 186 -8.94 12.37 -10.87
CA PHE A 186 -8.19 13.50 -11.39
C PHE A 186 -8.34 13.53 -12.90
N ASN A 187 -8.08 14.68 -13.51
CA ASN A 187 -7.97 14.71 -14.95
C ASN A 187 -6.63 14.09 -15.34
N LEU A 188 -6.68 12.94 -16.01
CA LEU A 188 -5.51 12.28 -16.56
C LEU A 188 -4.85 13.11 -17.68
N SER A 189 -5.40 14.25 -18.13
CA SER A 189 -4.75 15.12 -19.12
C SER A 189 -3.54 15.89 -18.54
N SER A 190 -2.35 15.34 -18.78
CA SER A 190 -0.99 15.94 -18.78
C SER A 190 -0.46 16.68 -17.53
N THR A 191 -1.28 17.11 -16.57
CA THR A 191 -0.83 17.95 -15.42
C THR A 191 -0.37 17.11 -14.20
N SER A 192 -0.50 15.78 -14.26
CA SER A 192 -0.51 14.89 -13.10
C SER A 192 0.34 13.61 -13.25
N GLY A 193 1.38 13.64 -14.09
CA GLY A 193 2.33 12.53 -14.26
C GLY A 193 1.88 11.48 -15.28
N GLY A 194 1.41 11.92 -16.45
CA GLY A 194 1.00 11.07 -17.58
C GLY A 194 -0.39 11.44 -18.11
N ALA A 195 -0.55 11.51 -19.44
CA ALA A 195 -1.76 11.96 -20.12
C ALA A 195 -2.86 10.88 -20.20
N THR A 196 -2.48 9.62 -20.00
CA THR A 196 -3.30 8.43 -20.26
C THR A 196 -3.09 7.34 -19.22
N PRO A 197 -3.98 6.33 -19.14
CA PRO A 197 -3.84 5.23 -18.18
C PRO A 197 -2.52 4.47 -18.27
N GLN A 198 -1.94 4.36 -19.47
CA GLN A 198 -0.65 3.68 -19.69
C GLN A 198 0.57 4.53 -19.30
N GLU A 199 0.47 5.86 -19.37
CA GLU A 199 1.57 6.74 -18.99
C GLU A 199 1.61 6.96 -17.46
N ASN A 200 0.46 6.97 -16.81
CA ASN A 200 0.37 7.27 -15.39
C ASN A 200 0.55 6.02 -14.50
N GLN A 201 1.78 5.74 -14.07
CA GLN A 201 2.09 4.58 -13.22
C GLN A 201 1.45 4.65 -11.83
N ARG A 202 1.19 5.86 -11.30
CA ARG A 202 0.45 6.03 -10.04
C ARG A 202 -0.98 5.54 -10.19
N PHE A 203 -1.62 5.82 -11.33
CA PHE A 203 -2.95 5.30 -11.67
C PHE A 203 -2.97 3.77 -11.72
N MET A 204 -1.98 3.14 -12.37
CA MET A 204 -1.87 1.67 -12.38
C MET A 204 -1.76 1.10 -10.96
N ASN A 205 -0.92 1.71 -10.12
CA ASN A 205 -0.76 1.31 -8.72
C ASN A 205 -2.05 1.45 -7.91
N TRP A 206 -2.89 2.44 -8.22
CA TRP A 206 -4.20 2.59 -7.59
C TRP A 206 -5.20 1.52 -8.04
N MET A 207 -5.24 1.22 -9.33
CA MET A 207 -6.14 0.21 -9.91
C MET A 207 -5.84 -1.21 -9.41
N ARG A 208 -4.62 -1.47 -8.93
CA ARG A 208 -4.28 -2.68 -8.18
C ARG A 208 -4.81 -2.57 -6.74
N LEU A 209 -5.93 -3.22 -6.47
CA LEU A 209 -6.65 -3.09 -5.20
C LEU A 209 -5.88 -3.65 -3.99
N SER A 210 -6.02 -2.97 -2.85
CA SER A 210 -5.49 -3.40 -1.56
C SER A 210 -6.44 -4.35 -0.84
N ALA A 211 -5.90 -5.36 -0.16
CA ALA A 211 -6.69 -6.36 0.57
C ALA A 211 -7.18 -5.90 1.95
N LEU A 212 -6.51 -4.90 2.53
CA LEU A 212 -6.74 -4.40 3.90
C LEU A 212 -7.20 -2.93 3.89
N PRO A 213 -7.90 -2.46 4.94
CA PRO A 213 -8.36 -1.08 5.05
C PRO A 213 -7.26 -0.07 5.37
N THR A 214 -6.11 -0.56 5.83
CA THR A 214 -4.87 0.18 5.97
C THR A 214 -3.91 -0.36 4.93
N PHE A 215 -3.48 0.50 4.01
CA PHE A 215 -2.57 0.10 2.95
C PHE A 215 -1.67 1.24 2.54
N ARG A 216 -0.54 0.86 1.92
CA ARG A 216 0.40 1.77 1.30
C ARG A 216 0.41 1.55 -0.20
N LYS A 217 0.63 2.63 -0.95
CA LYS A 217 0.86 2.56 -2.39
C LYS A 217 2.07 3.42 -2.74
N LEU A 218 2.89 2.88 -3.63
CA LEU A 218 4.10 3.55 -4.07
C LEU A 218 3.72 4.77 -4.92
N TRP A 219 4.18 5.94 -4.49
CA TRP A 219 3.94 7.23 -5.13
C TRP A 219 5.13 7.67 -5.97
N GLY A 220 6.35 7.33 -5.56
CA GLY A 220 7.56 7.70 -6.30
C GLY A 220 8.84 7.12 -5.70
N ILE A 221 9.95 7.33 -6.39
CA ILE A 221 11.28 6.86 -5.99
C ILE A 221 12.24 8.05 -5.97
N ILE A 222 13.00 8.17 -4.88
CA ILE A 222 14.10 9.13 -4.73
C ILE A 222 15.40 8.36 -4.96
N ASN A 223 16.15 8.76 -5.99
CA ASN A 223 17.43 8.15 -6.36
C ASN A 223 18.63 8.84 -5.67
N GLN A 224 18.47 9.17 -4.40
CA GLN A 224 19.48 9.81 -3.57
C GLN A 224 19.45 9.23 -2.16
N ASP A 225 20.62 9.03 -1.58
CA ASP A 225 20.76 8.64 -0.18
C ASP A 225 20.25 9.75 0.76
N LEU A 226 19.57 9.37 1.83
CA LEU A 226 19.26 10.25 2.95
C LEU A 226 20.06 9.78 4.16
N LYS A 227 20.77 10.69 4.84
CA LYS A 227 21.62 10.35 5.98
C LYS A 227 20.90 10.60 7.30
N SER A 228 21.33 9.88 8.33
CA SER A 228 20.90 10.12 9.69
C SER A 228 21.14 11.57 10.09
N GLY A 229 20.10 12.20 10.64
CA GLY A 229 20.06 13.61 11.01
C GLY A 229 19.51 14.54 9.94
N ASP A 230 19.33 14.09 8.70
CA ASP A 230 18.72 14.93 7.65
C ASP A 230 17.25 15.22 7.98
N SER A 231 16.81 16.42 7.58
CA SER A 231 15.43 16.87 7.78
C SER A 231 14.76 17.03 6.42
N VAL A 232 13.79 16.16 6.12
CA VAL A 232 13.03 16.20 4.88
C VAL A 232 11.76 17.02 5.10
N THR A 233 11.67 18.17 4.45
CA THR A 233 10.47 19.01 4.42
C THR A 233 9.63 18.65 3.22
N ILE A 234 8.37 18.33 3.46
CA ILE A 234 7.42 17.83 2.47
C ILE A 234 6.30 18.84 2.35
N THR A 235 6.19 19.48 1.19
CA THR A 235 5.03 20.28 0.81
C THR A 235 3.98 19.35 0.23
N VAL A 236 2.90 19.17 0.98
CA VAL A 236 1.76 18.34 0.62
C VAL A 236 0.64 19.21 0.07
N TYR A 237 0.07 18.83 -1.07
CA TYR A 237 -1.15 19.41 -1.60
C TYR A 237 -2.32 18.50 -1.24
N ASN A 238 -3.05 18.86 -0.18
CA ASN A 238 -4.06 18.03 0.47
C ASN A 238 -5.43 18.17 -0.24
N ARG A 239 -5.67 17.37 -1.28
CA ARG A 239 -6.87 17.42 -2.14
C ARG A 239 -7.88 16.32 -1.81
N TYR A 240 -7.42 15.10 -1.56
CA TYR A 240 -8.22 13.90 -1.42
C TYR A 240 -9.06 13.94 -0.12
N ASN A 241 -10.39 13.84 -0.20
CA ASN A 241 -11.26 13.95 0.97
C ASN A 241 -11.31 12.63 1.76
N THR A 242 -10.63 12.58 2.91
CA THR A 242 -10.75 11.46 3.87
C THR A 242 -11.61 11.78 5.07
N TYR A 243 -11.96 13.05 5.28
CA TYR A 243 -12.63 13.51 6.49
C TYR A 243 -14.08 13.00 6.60
N LYS A 244 -14.75 12.84 5.45
CA LYS A 244 -16.14 12.35 5.37
C LYS A 244 -16.34 10.96 5.99
N PHE A 245 -15.31 10.12 5.96
CA PHE A 245 -15.36 8.73 6.45
C PHE A 245 -14.32 8.46 7.55
N ASP A 246 -13.81 9.52 8.19
CA ASP A 246 -12.78 9.45 9.24
C ASP A 246 -11.50 8.69 8.82
N GLY A 247 -11.16 8.76 7.53
CA GLY A 247 -9.94 8.21 6.98
C GLY A 247 -8.72 9.05 7.33
N GLN A 248 -7.57 8.39 7.43
CA GLN A 248 -6.29 9.01 7.79
C GLN A 248 -5.33 8.94 6.61
N LYS A 249 -4.50 9.98 6.45
CA LYS A 249 -3.49 10.04 5.39
C LYS A 249 -2.12 10.31 5.98
N SER A 250 -1.19 9.44 5.63
CA SER A 250 0.21 9.61 6.01
C SER A 250 1.10 9.52 4.79
N ILE A 251 2.24 10.18 4.86
CA ILE A 251 3.33 9.97 3.92
C ILE A 251 4.43 9.18 4.64
N VAL A 252 5.01 8.22 3.94
CA VAL A 252 6.03 7.31 4.48
C VAL A 252 7.18 7.22 3.49
N LEU A 253 8.38 7.46 3.96
CA LEU A 253 9.63 7.19 3.26
C LEU A 253 10.18 5.88 3.80
N GLY A 254 10.66 5.01 2.92
CA GLY A 254 11.21 3.73 3.34
C GLY A 254 12.20 3.15 2.37
N THR A 255 13.12 2.35 2.90
CA THR A 255 14.00 1.48 2.12
C THR A 255 13.41 0.07 2.07
N THR A 256 13.94 -0.78 1.19
CA THR A 256 13.54 -2.19 1.13
C THR A 256 14.76 -3.09 1.04
N THR A 257 14.61 -4.32 1.54
CA THR A 257 15.51 -5.42 1.22
C THR A 257 14.87 -6.33 0.18
N TRP A 258 15.55 -7.44 -0.16
CA TRP A 258 14.99 -8.48 -1.03
C TRP A 258 13.71 -9.13 -0.47
N LEU A 259 13.44 -9.01 0.84
CA LEU A 259 12.20 -9.45 1.49
C LEU A 259 11.09 -8.39 1.46
N GLY A 260 11.39 -7.17 0.99
CA GLY A 260 10.48 -6.03 0.98
C GLY A 260 10.78 -5.00 2.06
N GLY A 261 9.74 -4.30 2.52
CA GLY A 261 9.82 -3.31 3.60
C GLY A 261 9.95 -3.94 4.99
N TYR A 262 9.84 -3.11 6.03
CA TYR A 262 10.00 -3.56 7.40
C TYR A 262 8.91 -4.59 7.77
N ASN A 263 9.31 -5.84 8.00
CA ASN A 263 8.38 -6.91 8.37
C ASN A 263 9.08 -8.08 9.09
N PRO A 264 9.09 -8.09 10.44
CA PRO A 264 9.69 -9.17 11.20
C PRO A 264 8.82 -10.45 11.27
N PHE A 265 7.55 -10.39 10.86
CA PHE A 265 6.57 -11.47 11.06
C PHE A 265 7.02 -12.80 10.46
N LEU A 266 7.52 -12.78 9.22
CA LEU A 266 7.94 -13.99 8.52
C LEU A 266 9.08 -14.71 9.27
N GLY A 267 10.08 -13.95 9.73
CA GLY A 267 11.18 -14.48 10.52
C GLY A 267 10.70 -15.07 11.85
N ILE A 268 9.85 -14.34 12.59
CA ILE A 268 9.27 -14.81 13.86
C ILE A 268 8.46 -16.09 13.64
N ALA A 269 7.62 -16.17 12.62
CA ALA A 269 6.80 -17.34 12.33
C ALA A 269 7.65 -18.60 12.09
N PHE A 270 8.75 -18.47 11.32
CA PHE A 270 9.69 -19.56 11.10
C PHE A 270 10.43 -19.98 12.37
N LEU A 271 10.88 -19.02 13.19
CA LEU A 271 11.57 -19.29 14.46
C LEU A 271 10.65 -20.00 15.46
N VAL A 272 9.41 -19.53 15.62
CA VAL A 272 8.43 -20.13 16.52
C VAL A 272 8.07 -21.55 16.07
N THR A 273 7.75 -21.74 14.79
CA THR A 273 7.40 -23.06 14.24
C THR A 273 8.58 -24.03 14.32
N GLY A 274 9.79 -23.55 13.98
CA GLY A 274 11.02 -24.32 14.09
C GLY A 274 11.33 -24.72 15.52
N GLY A 275 11.25 -23.78 16.46
CA GLY A 275 11.47 -24.00 17.89
C GLY A 275 10.49 -24.99 18.51
N LEU A 276 9.19 -24.85 18.24
CA LEU A 276 8.16 -25.80 18.69
C LEU A 276 8.43 -27.22 18.17
N SER A 277 8.82 -27.35 16.89
CA SER A 277 9.14 -28.67 16.32
C SER A 277 10.38 -29.31 16.96
N PHE A 278 11.37 -28.51 17.35
CA PHE A 278 12.57 -28.99 18.03
C PHE A 278 12.24 -29.44 19.46
N VAL A 279 11.47 -28.64 20.21
CA VAL A 279 11.00 -28.99 21.56
C VAL A 279 10.20 -30.30 21.53
N MET A 280 9.27 -30.45 20.57
CA MET A 280 8.51 -31.70 20.42
C MET A 280 9.42 -32.90 20.12
N ALA A 281 10.46 -32.73 19.30
CA ALA A 281 11.41 -33.80 19.01
C ALA A 281 12.20 -34.21 20.26
N VAL A 282 12.66 -33.25 21.06
CA VAL A 282 13.38 -33.51 22.33
C VAL A 282 12.48 -34.22 23.34
N VAL A 283 11.23 -33.75 23.51
CA VAL A 283 10.26 -34.40 24.41
C VAL A 283 9.97 -35.82 23.96
N TYR A 284 9.74 -36.05 22.67
CA TYR A 284 9.51 -37.39 22.13
C TYR A 284 10.72 -38.30 22.33
N MET A 285 11.94 -37.79 22.09
CA MET A 285 13.18 -38.52 22.34
C MET A 285 13.33 -38.90 23.82
N ALA A 286 13.10 -37.96 24.73
CA ALA A 286 13.17 -38.19 26.17
C ALA A 286 12.14 -39.23 26.64
N LEU A 287 10.89 -39.14 26.17
CA LEU A 287 9.85 -40.11 26.48
C LEU A 287 10.19 -41.51 25.96
N ARG A 288 10.75 -41.60 24.74
CA ARG A 288 11.19 -42.88 24.16
C ARG A 288 12.33 -43.52 24.96
N MET A 289 13.26 -42.70 25.47
CA MET A 289 14.37 -43.17 26.30
C MET A 289 13.91 -43.57 27.72
N ALA A 290 12.98 -42.80 28.32
CA ALA A 290 12.48 -43.06 29.67
C ALA A 290 11.46 -44.20 29.75
N LYS A 291 10.63 -44.39 28.71
CA LYS A 291 9.59 -45.43 28.63
C LYS A 291 9.64 -46.14 27.27
N PRO A 292 10.67 -46.96 26.99
CA PRO A 292 10.80 -47.66 25.73
C PRO A 292 9.70 -48.71 25.59
N ARG A 293 8.81 -48.55 24.60
CA ARG A 293 7.83 -49.57 24.23
C ARG A 293 8.39 -50.41 23.08
N LYS A 294 8.26 -51.73 23.17
CA LYS A 294 8.66 -52.63 22.08
C LYS A 294 7.75 -52.40 20.88
N PHE A 295 8.33 -52.26 19.68
CA PHE A 295 7.55 -52.15 18.46
C PHE A 295 6.77 -53.45 18.23
N GLY A 296 5.45 -53.34 17.98
CA GLY A 296 4.59 -54.49 17.68
C GLY A 296 4.31 -55.43 18.85
N ASP A 297 4.46 -54.98 20.11
CA ASP A 297 4.20 -55.82 21.29
C ASP A 297 2.73 -56.29 21.36
N PRO A 298 2.44 -57.60 21.24
CA PRO A 298 1.08 -58.13 21.26
C PRO A 298 0.39 -57.95 22.62
N SER A 299 1.13 -57.82 23.72
CA SER A 299 0.56 -57.58 25.06
C SER A 299 -0.17 -56.23 25.17
N ALA A 300 0.12 -55.33 24.23
CA ALA A 300 -0.43 -54.00 24.18
C ALA A 300 -1.73 -53.90 23.37
N LEU A 301 -2.16 -54.99 22.73
CA LEU A 301 -3.42 -55.10 21.99
C LEU A 301 -4.61 -55.07 22.97
N SER A 302 -5.66 -54.33 22.64
CA SER A 302 -6.80 -54.09 23.53
C SER A 302 -7.48 -55.38 24.00
N PHE A 303 -7.55 -56.40 23.15
CA PHE A 303 -8.15 -57.70 23.45
C PHE A 303 -7.24 -58.66 24.23
N ASN A 304 -5.94 -58.37 24.32
CA ASN A 304 -4.99 -59.10 25.16
C ASN A 304 -4.85 -58.49 26.56
N LYS A 305 -5.47 -57.33 26.81
CA LYS A 305 -5.53 -56.72 28.14
C LYS A 305 -6.66 -57.36 28.94
N PRO A 306 -6.43 -57.74 30.21
CA PRO A 306 -7.50 -58.31 31.04
C PRO A 306 -8.63 -57.30 31.19
N ALA A 307 -9.88 -57.78 31.07
CA ALA A 307 -11.07 -56.97 31.18
C ALA A 307 -11.11 -56.31 32.58
N GLY A 308 -10.86 -54.99 32.65
CA GLY A 308 -11.05 -54.21 33.88
C GLY A 308 -9.93 -53.26 34.30
N SER A 309 -8.82 -53.09 33.55
CA SER A 309 -7.82 -52.06 33.87
C SER A 309 -7.99 -50.81 32.99
N GLY A 310 -8.90 -49.94 33.44
CA GLY A 310 -9.01 -48.55 32.98
C GLY A 310 -8.02 -47.64 33.67
#